data_AF-A0A2N1RRE8-F1
#
_entry.id   AF-A0A2N1RRE8-F1
#
_cell.length_a   1.000
_cell.length_b   1.000
_cell.length_c   1.000
_cell.angle_alpha   90.00
_cell.angle_beta   90.00
_cell.angle_gamma   90.00
#
_symmetry.space_group_name_H-M   'P 1'
#
loop_
_entity.id
_entity.type
_entity.pdbx_description
1 polymer ?
#
loop_
_entity_poly.entity_id
_entity_poly.type
_entity_poly.pdbx_seq_one_letter_code
_entity_poly.pdbx_strand_id
1 'polypeptide(L)'
;MSTNLMIDNWLLQDISQTLNNGLSTDMTNQIIIDHKKNNYSYGQLPKAAVEIECIINFLVDLVTRDNLIFDKEYSYVWNNFPELVNLNKEAIISPYEVDTKSDLFLAGRTVALSNICVNEEMLKTQKMNEDAWASKGKSDDEFFSQTIWGTAGNLSRSNLTSAPYSPHPIRKLILEQTLFKESKPDAVKTTSEWINSERVRIFSEVSPDITFNAAQVILQPIAVEIIESCSDVKDLFTVALQVRKRYKRLRKFLGDYQAAIDSENPKAIMKCKKTIGEVHEIVASNNSLKYGNTSISSGTAFLNVGHPLPKITHKFGIRATLQKIIFQKKGEASLKKLLFMLDLKNDVLREDVYNHFKK
;
A
#
# COMPACT_ATOMS: atom_id res chain seq x y z
N MET A 1 5.81 6.21 -21.23
CA MET A 1 4.71 6.74 -20.42
C MET A 1 5.11 6.65 -18.96
N SER A 2 4.64 7.59 -18.14
CA SER A 2 4.96 7.67 -16.72
C SER A 2 4.04 6.76 -15.90
N THR A 3 4.56 6.11 -14.86
CA THR A 3 3.72 5.42 -13.86
C THR A 3 3.07 6.43 -12.93
N ASN A 4 1.98 7.05 -13.38
CA ASN A 4 1.20 7.97 -12.55
C ASN A 4 0.36 7.17 -11.54
N LEU A 5 0.05 7.80 -10.40
CA LEU A 5 -0.83 7.25 -9.38
C LEU A 5 -1.68 8.36 -8.77
N MET A 6 -3.00 8.20 -8.75
CA MET A 6 -3.89 9.09 -8.00
C MET A 6 -3.82 8.70 -6.53
N ILE A 7 -3.25 9.55 -5.68
CA ILE A 7 -3.15 9.34 -4.24
C ILE A 7 -4.29 10.03 -3.51
N ASP A 8 -4.78 9.38 -2.46
CA ASP A 8 -5.84 9.92 -1.62
C ASP A 8 -5.33 11.10 -0.77
N ASN A 9 -6.06 12.22 -0.78
CA ASN A 9 -5.73 13.36 0.09
C ASN A 9 -5.85 13.04 1.57
N TRP A 10 -6.74 12.12 1.95
CA TRP A 10 -6.85 11.69 3.35
C TRP A 10 -5.57 10.96 3.79
N LEU A 11 -4.96 10.18 2.90
CA LEU A 11 -3.66 9.55 3.15
C LEU A 11 -2.56 10.60 3.36
N LEU A 12 -2.50 11.65 2.53
CA LEU A 12 -1.53 12.74 2.71
C LEU A 12 -1.76 13.52 4.01
N GLN A 13 -3.02 13.72 4.38
CA GLN A 13 -3.41 14.37 5.63
C GLN A 13 -2.91 13.58 6.84
N ASP A 14 -3.20 12.28 6.90
CA ASP A 14 -2.81 11.43 8.02
C ASP A 14 -1.28 11.35 8.12
N ILE A 15 -0.57 11.23 7.00
CA ILE A 15 0.91 11.29 6.99
C ILE A 15 1.41 12.62 7.59
N SER A 16 0.88 13.75 7.12
CA SER A 16 1.28 15.07 7.63
C SER A 16 0.97 15.20 9.12
N GLN A 17 -0.15 14.70 9.60
CA GLN A 17 -0.51 14.74 11.02
C GLN A 17 0.41 13.84 11.85
N THR A 18 0.62 12.59 11.43
CA THR A 18 1.46 11.63 12.15
C THR A 18 2.91 12.06 12.24
N LEU A 19 3.48 12.62 11.16
CA LEU A 19 4.88 13.06 11.16
C LEU A 19 5.12 14.32 12.01
N ASN A 20 4.07 15.14 12.22
CA ASN A 20 4.17 16.34 13.08
C ASN A 20 3.85 16.03 14.56
N ASN A 21 2.87 15.17 14.82
CA ASN A 21 2.28 14.99 16.16
C ASN A 21 2.60 13.63 16.79
N GLY A 22 3.20 12.71 16.05
CA GLY A 22 3.35 11.31 16.45
C GLY A 22 2.11 10.47 16.12
N LEU A 23 2.15 9.19 16.48
CA LEU A 23 1.03 8.26 16.25
C LEU A 23 -0.13 8.53 17.21
N SER A 24 -1.35 8.47 16.68
CA SER A 24 -2.57 8.60 17.48
C SER A 24 -2.74 7.41 18.43
N THR A 25 -3.18 7.67 19.66
CA THR A 25 -3.58 6.63 20.61
C THR A 25 -5.03 6.20 20.50
N ASP A 26 -5.80 6.87 19.63
CA ASP A 26 -7.23 6.65 19.48
C ASP A 26 -7.55 5.43 18.59
N MET A 27 -8.79 4.95 18.73
CA MET A 27 -9.40 4.03 17.77
C MET A 27 -10.05 4.82 16.65
N THR A 28 -10.10 4.24 15.44
CA THR A 28 -10.86 4.75 14.32
C THR A 28 -11.90 3.73 13.87
N ASN A 29 -12.95 4.19 13.22
CA ASN A 29 -14.01 3.32 12.72
C ASN A 29 -13.56 2.61 11.44
N GLN A 30 -14.21 1.48 11.15
CA GLN A 30 -14.25 0.83 9.85
C GLN A 30 -15.67 0.41 9.54
N ILE A 31 -16.05 0.41 8.26
CA ILE A 31 -17.32 -0.16 7.82
C ILE A 31 -17.10 -1.65 7.57
N ILE A 32 -17.94 -2.47 8.21
CA ILE A 32 -17.98 -3.93 8.03
C ILE A 32 -19.28 -4.27 7.32
N ILE A 33 -19.16 -4.85 6.12
CA ILE A 33 -20.30 -5.26 5.30
C ILE A 33 -20.68 -6.70 5.70
N ASP A 34 -21.92 -6.90 6.13
CA ASP A 34 -22.47 -8.25 6.23
C ASP A 34 -22.97 -8.64 4.84
N HIS A 35 -22.41 -9.68 4.23
CA HIS A 35 -22.89 -10.17 2.93
C HIS A 35 -24.08 -11.12 3.03
N LYS A 36 -24.37 -11.62 4.24
CA LYS A 36 -25.50 -12.53 4.50
C LYS A 36 -26.73 -11.77 4.92
N LYS A 37 -26.55 -10.65 5.61
CA LYS A 37 -27.61 -9.72 6.00
C LYS A 37 -27.53 -8.50 5.09
N ASN A 38 -28.66 -7.94 4.70
CA ASN A 38 -28.71 -6.76 3.83
C ASN A 38 -28.38 -5.47 4.62
N ASN A 39 -27.25 -5.45 5.34
CA ASN A 39 -26.90 -4.42 6.31
C ASN A 39 -25.37 -4.23 6.44
N TYR A 40 -24.95 -3.17 7.13
CA TYR A 40 -23.55 -2.93 7.50
C TYR A 40 -23.44 -2.52 8.97
N SER A 41 -22.22 -2.53 9.49
CA SER A 41 -21.94 -2.09 10.87
C SER A 41 -20.61 -1.34 10.97
N TYR A 42 -20.39 -0.68 12.10
CA TYR A 42 -19.11 -0.07 12.42
C TYR A 42 -18.29 -0.99 13.32
N GLY A 43 -17.11 -1.37 12.83
CA GLY A 43 -16.05 -1.92 13.65
C GLY A 43 -15.06 -0.83 14.07
N GLN A 44 -14.09 -1.22 14.88
CA GLN A 44 -12.98 -0.34 15.26
C GLN A 44 -11.64 -0.97 14.90
N LEU A 45 -10.64 -0.13 14.70
CA LEU A 45 -9.23 -0.52 14.58
C LEU A 45 -8.33 0.58 15.16
N PRO A 46 -7.09 0.25 15.56
CA PRO A 46 -6.15 1.25 16.05
C PRO A 46 -5.84 2.28 14.97
N LYS A 47 -6.04 3.57 15.26
CA LYS A 47 -5.72 4.63 14.29
C LYS A 47 -4.23 4.64 13.93
N ALA A 48 -3.35 4.35 14.91
CA ALA A 48 -1.92 4.18 14.68
C ALA A 48 -1.60 3.14 13.58
N ALA A 49 -2.38 2.07 13.46
CA ALA A 49 -2.14 1.05 12.44
C ALA A 49 -2.43 1.60 11.03
N VAL A 50 -3.51 2.36 10.89
CA VAL A 50 -3.90 3.07 9.65
C VAL A 50 -2.83 4.09 9.25
N GLU A 51 -2.36 4.89 10.21
CA GLU A 51 -1.33 5.91 9.99
C GLU A 51 -0.01 5.28 9.52
N ILE A 52 0.38 4.14 10.08
CA ILE A 52 1.57 3.38 9.64
C ILE A 52 1.38 2.83 8.24
N GLU A 53 0.21 2.28 7.91
CA GLU A 53 -0.08 1.84 6.54
C GLU A 53 0.00 2.99 5.54
N CYS A 54 -0.52 4.16 5.87
CA CYS A 54 -0.41 5.37 5.05
C CYS A 54 1.07 5.70 4.75
N ILE A 55 1.92 5.75 5.78
CA ILE A 55 3.36 6.00 5.63
C ILE A 55 4.00 4.91 4.76
N ILE A 56 3.79 3.64 5.07
CA ILE A 56 4.41 2.51 4.34
C ILE A 56 4.03 2.52 2.86
N ASN A 57 2.74 2.67 2.56
CA ASN A 57 2.25 2.69 1.17
C ASN A 57 2.83 3.89 0.41
N PHE A 58 2.82 5.08 1.03
CA PHE A 58 3.39 6.28 0.43
C PHE A 58 4.88 6.14 0.14
N LEU A 59 5.67 5.57 1.06
CA LEU A 59 7.11 5.36 0.85
C LEU A 59 7.39 4.44 -0.34
N VAL A 60 6.57 3.41 -0.53
CA VAL A 60 6.70 2.49 -1.67
C VAL A 60 6.33 3.19 -2.97
N ASP A 61 5.21 3.90 -2.99
CA ASP A 61 4.75 4.66 -4.16
C ASP A 61 5.76 5.75 -4.54
N LEU A 62 6.32 6.45 -3.56
CA LEU A 62 7.38 7.44 -3.74
C LEU A 62 8.65 6.85 -4.39
N VAL A 63 8.96 5.57 -4.19
CA VAL A 63 10.10 4.92 -4.85
C VAL A 63 9.75 4.38 -6.23
N THR A 64 8.53 3.89 -6.43
CA THR A 64 8.15 3.03 -7.57
C THR A 64 7.37 3.76 -8.67
N ARG A 65 6.73 4.89 -8.37
CA ARG A 65 5.96 5.69 -9.32
C ARG A 65 6.77 6.81 -9.94
N ASP A 66 6.44 7.25 -11.13
CA ASP A 66 7.07 8.42 -11.71
C ASP A 66 6.48 9.71 -11.14
N ASN A 67 5.15 9.77 -10.99
CA ASN A 67 4.43 10.90 -10.44
C ASN A 67 3.25 10.45 -9.57
N LEU A 68 3.05 11.11 -8.43
CA LEU A 68 1.89 10.93 -7.57
C LEU A 68 0.97 12.15 -7.72
N ILE A 69 -0.25 11.93 -8.16
CA ILE A 69 -1.20 12.98 -8.47
C ILE A 69 -2.25 13.05 -7.36
N PHE A 70 -2.59 14.24 -6.91
CA PHE A 70 -3.61 14.45 -5.88
C PHE A 70 -4.56 15.59 -6.27
N ASP A 71 -5.73 15.68 -5.64
CA ASP A 71 -6.68 16.75 -5.96
C ASP A 71 -6.20 18.10 -5.38
N LYS A 72 -5.99 19.06 -6.28
CA LYS A 72 -5.51 20.41 -5.99
C LYS A 72 -6.35 21.13 -4.93
N GLU A 73 -7.65 20.89 -4.85
CA GLU A 73 -8.54 21.52 -3.86
C GLU A 73 -8.10 21.24 -2.41
N TYR A 74 -7.36 20.14 -2.18
CA TYR A 74 -6.91 19.72 -0.86
C TYR A 74 -5.44 20.05 -0.57
N SER A 75 -4.78 20.83 -1.44
CA SER A 75 -3.36 21.22 -1.23
C SER A 75 -3.14 21.86 0.15
N TYR A 76 -4.12 22.64 0.64
CA TYR A 76 -4.03 23.34 1.92
C TYR A 76 -3.82 22.40 3.12
N VAL A 77 -4.22 21.13 3.02
CA VAL A 77 -4.23 20.17 4.14
C VAL A 77 -2.81 19.78 4.58
N TRP A 78 -1.83 19.85 3.69
CA TRP A 78 -0.44 19.48 3.97
C TRP A 78 0.58 20.53 3.53
N ASN A 79 0.14 21.71 3.05
CA ASN A 79 1.02 22.81 2.64
C ASN A 79 1.96 23.31 3.76
N ASN A 80 1.66 23.03 5.03
CA ASN A 80 2.52 23.36 6.16
C ASN A 80 3.59 22.29 6.46
N PHE A 81 3.65 21.21 5.68
CA PHE A 81 4.58 20.10 5.87
C PHE A 81 5.73 20.19 4.83
N PRO A 82 6.94 20.64 5.24
CA PRO A 82 8.02 20.98 4.31
C PRO A 82 8.41 19.85 3.36
N GLU A 83 8.36 18.61 3.81
CA GLU A 83 8.79 17.45 3.04
C GLU A 83 7.83 17.18 1.88
N LEU A 84 6.51 17.23 2.09
CA LEU A 84 5.53 17.12 0.99
C LEU A 84 5.61 18.34 0.07
N VAL A 85 5.82 19.55 0.61
CA VAL A 85 6.05 20.76 -0.20
C VAL A 85 7.28 20.62 -1.10
N ASN A 86 8.36 20.03 -0.60
CA ASN A 86 9.58 19.80 -1.38
C ASN A 86 9.35 18.76 -2.48
N LEU A 87 8.63 17.67 -2.19
CA LEU A 87 8.24 16.69 -3.22
C LEU A 87 7.38 17.32 -4.32
N ASN A 88 6.54 18.31 -3.97
CA ASN A 88 5.73 19.05 -4.93
C ASN A 88 6.61 19.93 -5.84
N LYS A 89 7.56 20.67 -5.25
CA LYS A 89 8.54 21.46 -6.02
C LYS A 89 9.37 20.61 -6.98
N GLU A 90 9.65 19.36 -6.63
CA GLU A 90 10.35 18.39 -7.49
C GLU A 90 9.43 17.69 -8.53
N ALA A 91 8.14 18.04 -8.59
CA ALA A 91 7.12 17.42 -9.44
C ALA A 91 7.01 15.89 -9.25
N ILE A 92 7.36 15.40 -8.06
CA ILE A 92 7.19 13.99 -7.67
C ILE A 92 5.77 13.76 -7.16
N ILE A 93 5.23 14.73 -6.43
CA ILE A 93 3.80 14.83 -6.15
C ILE A 93 3.24 16.06 -6.87
N SER A 94 2.13 15.94 -7.58
CA SER A 94 1.62 17.00 -8.44
C SER A 94 0.13 17.25 -8.18
N PRO A 95 -0.30 18.51 -7.99
CA PRO A 95 -1.71 18.83 -7.92
C PRO A 95 -2.36 18.61 -9.28
N TYR A 96 -3.58 18.10 -9.28
CA TYR A 96 -4.41 17.98 -10.47
C TYR A 96 -5.78 18.57 -10.19
N GLU A 97 -6.26 19.38 -11.13
CA GLU A 97 -7.52 20.09 -11.02
C GLU A 97 -8.62 19.25 -11.66
N VAL A 98 -9.66 18.95 -10.89
CA VAL A 98 -10.83 18.19 -11.35
C VAL A 98 -12.05 19.08 -11.24
N ASP A 99 -12.77 19.26 -12.33
CA ASP A 99 -14.11 19.82 -12.27
C ASP A 99 -15.07 18.77 -11.69
N THR A 100 -15.29 18.85 -10.37
CA THR A 100 -16.18 17.97 -9.61
C THR A 100 -17.66 18.18 -9.94
N LYS A 101 -18.00 19.19 -10.76
CA LYS A 101 -19.35 19.44 -11.26
C LYS A 101 -19.55 18.96 -12.70
N SER A 102 -18.49 18.53 -13.38
CA SER A 102 -18.59 18.02 -14.76
C SER A 102 -19.43 16.74 -14.83
N ASP A 103 -20.19 16.58 -15.92
CA ASP A 103 -21.02 15.39 -16.14
C ASP A 103 -20.21 14.10 -16.12
N LEU A 104 -18.97 14.13 -16.64
CA LEU A 104 -18.06 12.99 -16.62
C LEU A 104 -17.66 12.59 -15.20
N PHE A 105 -17.33 13.56 -14.35
CA PHE A 105 -17.01 13.28 -12.95
C PHE A 105 -18.22 12.71 -12.21
N LEU A 106 -19.39 13.32 -12.40
CA LEU A 106 -20.63 12.91 -11.74
C LEU A 106 -21.03 11.50 -12.17
N ALA A 107 -20.99 11.19 -13.47
CA ALA A 107 -21.27 9.86 -14.00
C ALA A 107 -20.29 8.82 -13.44
N GLY A 108 -18.99 9.12 -13.42
CA GLY A 108 -17.97 8.24 -12.85
C GLY A 108 -18.20 7.96 -11.36
N ARG A 109 -18.60 8.99 -10.59
CA ARG A 109 -18.92 8.85 -9.17
C ARG A 109 -20.16 7.99 -8.94
N THR A 110 -21.21 8.18 -9.75
CA THR A 110 -22.44 7.37 -9.67
C THR A 110 -22.17 5.90 -9.93
N VAL A 111 -21.39 5.58 -10.98
CA VAL A 111 -20.99 4.19 -11.27
C VAL A 111 -20.13 3.60 -10.15
N ALA A 112 -19.23 4.39 -9.57
CA ALA A 112 -18.44 3.93 -8.43
C ALA A 112 -19.32 3.65 -7.21
N LEU A 113 -20.28 4.53 -6.88
CA LEU A 113 -21.24 4.36 -5.79
C LEU A 113 -22.06 3.07 -5.96
N SER A 114 -22.57 2.79 -7.17
CA SER A 114 -23.33 1.55 -7.42
C SER A 114 -22.51 0.28 -7.24
N ASN A 115 -21.18 0.36 -7.35
CA ASN A 115 -20.30 -0.80 -7.16
C ASN A 115 -19.85 -0.99 -5.70
N ILE A 116 -19.82 0.07 -4.90
CA ILE A 116 -19.36 0.01 -3.50
C ILE A 116 -20.51 -0.05 -2.49
N CYS A 117 -21.69 0.50 -2.80
CA CYS A 117 -22.90 0.36 -2.00
C CYS A 117 -23.59 -0.96 -2.34
N VAL A 118 -23.12 -2.05 -1.74
CA VAL A 118 -23.51 -3.43 -2.10
C VAL A 118 -24.78 -3.95 -1.40
N ASN A 119 -25.39 -3.16 -0.51
CA ASN A 119 -26.64 -3.50 0.17
C ASN A 119 -27.58 -2.29 0.28
N GLU A 120 -28.86 -2.53 0.58
CA GLU A 120 -29.89 -1.48 0.60
C GLU A 120 -29.68 -0.46 1.72
N GLU A 121 -29.15 -0.88 2.87
CA GLU A 121 -28.89 0.01 4.00
C GLU A 121 -27.79 1.04 3.68
N MET A 122 -26.74 0.62 2.99
CA MET A 122 -25.67 1.49 2.48
C MET A 122 -26.23 2.50 1.48
N LEU A 123 -27.09 2.07 0.55
CA LEU A 123 -27.75 2.96 -0.41
C LEU A 123 -28.63 3.99 0.30
N LYS A 124 -29.40 3.57 1.31
CA LYS A 124 -30.23 4.46 2.12
C LYS A 124 -29.39 5.48 2.89
N THR A 125 -28.30 5.04 3.51
CA THR A 125 -27.38 5.92 4.25
C THR A 125 -26.70 6.91 3.30
N GLN A 126 -26.24 6.44 2.14
CA GLN A 126 -25.66 7.30 1.12
C GLN A 126 -26.66 8.38 0.65
N LYS A 127 -27.91 7.99 0.40
CA LYS A 127 -28.95 8.94 -0.02
C LYS A 127 -29.25 9.99 1.06
N MET A 128 -29.35 9.56 2.33
CA MET A 128 -29.50 10.46 3.47
C MET A 128 -28.34 11.46 3.55
N ASN A 129 -27.10 11.01 3.36
CA ASN A 129 -25.91 11.88 3.36
C ASN A 129 -25.92 12.89 2.20
N GLU A 130 -26.32 12.47 1.00
CA GLU A 130 -26.44 13.37 -0.16
C GLU A 130 -27.51 14.45 0.07
N ASP A 131 -28.67 14.07 0.62
CA ASP A 131 -29.77 15.00 0.92
C ASP A 131 -29.39 15.97 2.04
N ALA A 132 -28.69 15.49 3.08
CA ALA A 132 -28.15 16.31 4.15
C ALA A 132 -27.09 17.30 3.64
N TRP A 133 -26.18 16.84 2.78
CA TRP A 133 -25.16 17.71 2.17
C TRP A 133 -25.79 18.81 1.31
N ALA A 134 -26.79 18.46 0.48
CA ALA A 134 -27.47 19.41 -0.38
C ALA A 134 -28.22 20.50 0.40
N SER A 135 -28.75 20.17 1.58
CA SER A 135 -29.55 21.09 2.40
C SER A 135 -28.73 21.86 3.45
N LYS A 136 -27.71 21.25 4.06
CA LYS A 136 -26.96 21.79 5.20
C LYS A 136 -25.48 22.05 4.92
N GLY A 137 -24.95 21.56 3.80
CA GLY A 137 -23.50 21.56 3.52
C GLY A 137 -22.70 20.59 4.39
N LYS A 138 -23.37 19.62 5.03
CA LYS A 138 -22.76 18.61 5.91
C LYS A 138 -23.55 17.31 5.84
N SER A 139 -22.86 16.17 5.85
CA SER A 139 -23.46 14.83 5.87
C SER A 139 -23.93 14.47 7.28
N ASP A 140 -25.04 13.71 7.39
CA ASP A 140 -25.56 13.27 8.69
C ASP A 140 -24.68 12.16 9.30
N ASP A 141 -24.14 11.25 8.47
CA ASP A 141 -23.09 10.30 8.83
C ASP A 141 -21.78 10.66 8.11
N GLU A 142 -20.95 11.45 8.80
CA GLU A 142 -19.69 11.98 8.25
C GLU A 142 -18.68 10.87 7.90
N PHE A 143 -18.54 9.86 8.76
CA PHE A 143 -17.55 8.79 8.55
C PHE A 143 -17.96 7.90 7.39
N PHE A 144 -19.26 7.54 7.29
CA PHE A 144 -19.79 6.84 6.13
C PHE A 144 -19.55 7.64 4.85
N SER A 145 -19.92 8.92 4.85
CA SER A 145 -19.77 9.83 3.72
C SER A 145 -18.30 9.95 3.29
N GLN A 146 -17.38 10.20 4.22
CA GLN A 146 -15.96 10.32 3.94
C GLN A 146 -15.37 9.02 3.38
N THR A 147 -15.88 7.87 3.83
CA THR A 147 -15.44 6.56 3.37
C THR A 147 -16.04 6.21 2.01
N ILE A 148 -17.36 6.12 1.89
CA ILE A 148 -18.06 5.67 0.68
C ILE A 148 -18.08 6.76 -0.39
N TRP A 149 -18.64 7.93 -0.11
CA TRP A 149 -18.75 9.00 -1.09
C TRP A 149 -17.37 9.53 -1.50
N GLY A 150 -16.45 9.61 -0.53
CA GLY A 150 -15.04 9.93 -0.78
C GLY A 150 -14.32 8.89 -1.63
N THR A 151 -14.57 7.59 -1.43
CA THR A 151 -14.04 6.53 -2.31
C THR A 151 -14.54 6.68 -3.74
N ALA A 152 -15.86 6.84 -3.92
CA ALA A 152 -16.45 7.02 -5.24
C ALA A 152 -15.92 8.29 -5.95
N GLY A 153 -15.73 9.37 -5.20
CA GLY A 153 -15.11 10.59 -5.71
C GLY A 153 -13.68 10.39 -6.19
N ASN A 154 -12.86 9.62 -5.48
CA ASN A 154 -11.48 9.34 -5.90
C ASN A 154 -11.39 8.34 -7.05
N LEU A 155 -12.28 7.35 -7.10
CA LEU A 155 -12.41 6.46 -8.25
C LEU A 155 -12.78 7.23 -9.53
N SER A 156 -13.68 8.21 -9.42
CA SER A 156 -14.00 9.09 -10.54
C SER A 156 -12.79 9.92 -11.00
N ARG A 157 -12.01 10.49 -10.07
CA ARG A 157 -10.76 11.20 -10.38
C ARG A 157 -9.71 10.31 -11.04
N SER A 158 -9.56 9.08 -10.54
CA SER A 158 -8.69 8.06 -11.13
C SER A 158 -9.09 7.75 -12.57
N ASN A 159 -10.39 7.64 -12.84
CA ASN A 159 -10.88 7.45 -14.21
C ASN A 159 -10.53 8.63 -15.13
N LEU A 160 -10.76 9.88 -14.68
CA LEU A 160 -10.48 11.10 -15.44
C LEU A 160 -8.98 11.30 -15.72
N THR A 161 -8.13 11.04 -14.72
CA THR A 161 -6.67 11.17 -14.83
C THR A 161 -6.02 10.00 -15.56
N SER A 162 -6.78 8.93 -15.81
CA SER A 162 -6.27 7.65 -16.30
C SER A 162 -5.15 7.03 -15.44
N ALA A 163 -5.03 7.45 -14.18
CA ALA A 163 -4.07 6.90 -13.23
C ALA A 163 -4.78 5.91 -12.27
N PRO A 164 -4.15 4.79 -11.89
CA PRO A 164 -4.68 3.93 -10.82
C PRO A 164 -4.86 4.73 -9.51
N TYR A 165 -5.73 4.25 -8.63
CA TYR A 165 -6.04 4.87 -7.35
C TYR A 165 -5.28 4.17 -6.20
N SER A 166 -4.57 4.94 -5.38
CA SER A 166 -4.00 4.50 -4.10
C SER A 166 -4.92 4.95 -2.96
N PRO A 167 -5.82 4.07 -2.48
CA PRO A 167 -6.77 4.43 -1.44
C PRO A 167 -6.09 4.63 -0.08
N HIS A 168 -6.67 5.52 0.73
CA HIS A 168 -6.48 5.49 2.17
C HIS A 168 -6.82 4.09 2.74
N PRO A 169 -6.11 3.55 3.75
CA PRO A 169 -6.33 2.18 4.24
C PRO A 169 -7.79 1.90 4.66
N ILE A 170 -8.50 2.86 5.25
CA ILE A 170 -9.93 2.70 5.58
C ILE A 170 -10.79 2.51 4.32
N ARG A 171 -10.51 3.26 3.25
CA ARG A 171 -11.22 3.12 1.97
C ARG A 171 -10.84 1.83 1.25
N LYS A 172 -9.60 1.39 1.40
CA LYS A 172 -9.11 0.11 0.90
C LYS A 172 -9.90 -1.06 1.51
N LEU A 173 -10.14 -1.05 2.82
CA LEU A 173 -10.95 -2.07 3.50
C LEU A 173 -12.36 -2.19 2.90
N ILE A 174 -12.97 -1.08 2.47
CA ILE A 174 -14.25 -1.13 1.77
C ILE A 174 -14.11 -1.76 0.40
N LEU A 175 -13.12 -1.34 -0.39
CA LEU A 175 -12.92 -1.89 -1.74
C LEU A 175 -12.70 -3.41 -1.70
N GLU A 176 -11.94 -3.90 -0.72
CA GLU A 176 -11.68 -5.34 -0.49
C GLU A 176 -12.93 -6.13 -0.07
N GLN A 177 -13.92 -5.49 0.55
CA GLN A 177 -15.21 -6.09 0.92
C GLN A 177 -16.24 -6.02 -0.22
N THR A 178 -15.93 -5.43 -1.36
CA THR A 178 -16.89 -5.26 -2.47
C THR A 178 -16.45 -6.09 -3.68
N LEU A 179 -17.36 -6.29 -4.63
CA LEU A 179 -17.00 -6.87 -5.94
C LEU A 179 -16.29 -5.86 -6.86
N PHE A 180 -15.86 -4.72 -6.32
CA PHE A 180 -15.15 -3.72 -7.07
C PHE A 180 -13.88 -4.32 -7.68
N LYS A 181 -13.78 -4.24 -8.99
CA LYS A 181 -12.56 -4.53 -9.72
C LYS A 181 -11.99 -3.19 -10.18
N GLU A 182 -10.71 -2.98 -9.92
CA GLU A 182 -10.00 -1.83 -10.47
C GLU A 182 -10.22 -1.77 -11.98
N SER A 183 -10.64 -0.60 -12.45
CA SER A 183 -10.98 -0.39 -13.86
C SER A 183 -9.74 -0.45 -14.77
N LYS A 184 -8.54 -0.31 -14.20
CA LYS A 184 -7.28 -0.29 -14.95
C LYS A 184 -6.24 -1.20 -14.28
N PRO A 185 -5.57 -2.09 -15.04
CA PRO A 185 -4.46 -2.85 -14.51
C PRO A 185 -3.29 -1.95 -14.15
N ASP A 186 -2.65 -2.25 -13.02
CA ASP A 186 -1.52 -1.50 -12.50
C ASP A 186 -0.28 -2.39 -12.40
N ALA A 187 0.73 -2.09 -13.22
CA ALA A 187 1.97 -2.84 -13.28
C ALA A 187 2.75 -2.82 -11.95
N VAL A 188 2.72 -1.69 -11.23
CA VAL A 188 3.40 -1.54 -9.94
C VAL A 188 2.71 -2.41 -8.91
N LYS A 189 1.39 -2.29 -8.78
CA LYS A 189 0.60 -3.11 -7.86
C LYS A 189 0.77 -4.60 -8.16
N THR A 190 0.60 -5.00 -9.42
CA THR A 190 0.79 -6.39 -9.88
C THR A 190 2.18 -6.94 -9.51
N THR A 191 3.23 -6.14 -9.72
CA THR A 191 4.60 -6.56 -9.41
C THR A 191 4.83 -6.65 -7.89
N SER A 192 4.30 -5.69 -7.12
CA SER A 192 4.38 -5.69 -5.66
C SER A 192 3.65 -6.87 -5.03
N GLU A 193 2.46 -7.22 -5.53
CA GLU A 193 1.70 -8.40 -5.12
C GLU A 193 2.48 -9.68 -5.41
N TRP A 194 3.03 -9.82 -6.62
CA TRP A 194 3.89 -10.95 -6.95
C TRP A 194 5.11 -11.05 -6.02
N ILE A 195 5.82 -9.95 -5.77
CA ILE A 195 6.95 -9.91 -4.81
C ILE A 195 6.50 -10.40 -3.42
N ASN A 196 5.33 -9.96 -2.95
CA ASN A 196 4.80 -10.37 -1.66
C ASN A 196 4.45 -11.86 -1.63
N SER A 197 3.85 -12.40 -2.70
CA SER A 197 3.58 -13.84 -2.81
C SER A 197 4.86 -14.69 -2.80
N GLU A 198 5.91 -14.25 -3.52
CA GLU A 198 7.23 -14.91 -3.49
C GLU A 198 7.82 -14.88 -2.08
N ARG A 199 7.71 -13.76 -1.38
CA ARG A 199 8.18 -13.59 0.00
C ARG A 199 7.45 -14.50 0.98
N VAL A 200 6.12 -14.55 0.91
CA VAL A 200 5.31 -15.46 1.73
C VAL A 200 5.79 -16.90 1.52
N ARG A 201 5.92 -17.34 0.27
CA ARG A 201 6.40 -18.71 -0.04
C ARG A 201 7.76 -18.99 0.60
N ILE A 202 8.73 -18.10 0.40
CA ILE A 202 10.09 -18.25 0.97
C ILE A 202 10.07 -18.30 2.50
N PHE A 203 9.28 -17.44 3.14
CA PHE A 203 9.27 -17.34 4.60
C PHE A 203 8.42 -18.39 5.30
N SER A 204 7.43 -18.96 4.63
CA SER A 204 6.66 -20.12 5.10
C SER A 204 7.47 -21.42 4.96
N GLU A 205 8.17 -21.62 3.84
CA GLU A 205 9.00 -22.83 3.59
C GLU A 205 10.22 -22.94 4.51
N VAL A 206 10.67 -21.82 5.11
CA VAL A 206 11.81 -21.77 6.04
C VAL A 206 11.41 -22.15 7.47
N SER A 207 10.13 -22.42 7.75
CA SER A 207 9.65 -22.82 9.08
C SER A 207 8.98 -24.21 9.13
N PRO A 208 9.54 -25.30 8.55
CA PRO A 208 8.84 -26.59 8.43
C PRO A 208 8.66 -27.33 9.77
N ASP A 209 9.59 -27.15 10.70
CA ASP A 209 9.65 -27.90 11.97
C ASP A 209 8.92 -27.21 13.13
N ILE A 210 8.30 -26.07 12.88
CA ILE A 210 7.49 -25.36 13.88
C ILE A 210 6.04 -25.50 13.46
N THR A 211 5.31 -26.42 14.10
CA THR A 211 3.83 -26.53 14.06
C THR A 211 3.13 -25.34 14.74
N PHE A 212 3.65 -24.14 14.54
CA PHE A 212 2.96 -22.88 14.73
C PHE A 212 2.99 -22.14 13.40
N ASN A 213 1.84 -22.04 12.75
CA ASN A 213 1.54 -20.94 11.84
C ASN A 213 1.53 -19.65 12.67
N ALA A 214 2.70 -19.21 13.15
CA ALA A 214 2.83 -17.93 13.81
C ALA A 214 2.63 -16.88 12.71
N ALA A 215 1.50 -16.17 12.76
CA ALA A 215 1.19 -15.09 11.84
C ALA A 215 2.38 -14.12 11.78
N GLN A 216 2.88 -13.85 10.57
CA GLN A 216 4.14 -13.12 10.39
C GLN A 216 3.84 -11.67 9.99
N VAL A 217 4.61 -10.72 10.56
CA VAL A 217 4.60 -9.33 10.11
C VAL A 217 5.34 -9.24 8.78
N ILE A 218 4.60 -9.08 7.69
CA ILE A 218 5.15 -8.94 6.34
C ILE A 218 4.92 -7.50 5.88
N LEU A 219 5.95 -6.67 6.05
CA LEU A 219 5.95 -5.31 5.49
C LEU A 219 6.45 -5.32 4.04
N GLN A 220 6.05 -4.29 3.29
CA GLN A 220 6.53 -4.10 1.94
C GLN A 220 8.07 -3.93 1.94
N PRO A 221 8.82 -4.72 1.16
CA PRO A 221 10.28 -4.81 1.27
C PRO A 221 11.02 -3.49 0.96
N ILE A 222 10.44 -2.64 0.11
CA ILE A 222 10.99 -1.31 -0.18
C ILE A 222 10.86 -0.41 1.04
N ALA A 223 9.72 -0.44 1.74
CA ALA A 223 9.52 0.30 2.98
C ALA A 223 10.48 -0.20 4.08
N VAL A 224 10.67 -1.52 4.19
CA VAL A 224 11.68 -2.12 5.09
C VAL A 224 13.08 -1.55 4.81
N GLU A 225 13.52 -1.53 3.55
CA GLU A 225 14.84 -0.99 3.19
C GLU A 225 14.99 0.50 3.59
N ILE A 226 13.92 1.29 3.43
CA ILE A 226 13.91 2.71 3.83
C ILE A 226 14.01 2.82 5.36
N ILE A 227 13.11 2.18 6.09
CA ILE A 227 13.02 2.29 7.56
C ILE A 227 14.33 1.82 8.22
N GLU A 228 14.91 0.71 7.77
CA GLU A 228 16.19 0.21 8.28
C GLU A 228 17.33 1.20 8.06
N SER A 229 17.27 2.01 6.99
CA SER A 229 18.31 2.99 6.64
C SER A 229 18.11 4.36 7.30
N CYS A 230 16.99 4.61 7.98
CA CYS A 230 16.73 5.87 8.69
C CYS A 230 17.34 5.87 10.10
N SER A 231 17.74 7.02 10.62
CA SER A 231 18.09 7.15 12.04
C SER A 231 16.94 7.77 12.84
N ASP A 232 16.15 8.63 12.20
CA ASP A 232 14.99 9.32 12.77
C ASP A 232 13.79 9.31 11.80
N VAL A 233 12.59 9.63 12.30
CA VAL A 233 11.38 9.75 11.46
C VAL A 233 11.54 10.82 10.36
N LYS A 234 12.28 11.90 10.64
CA LYS A 234 12.54 12.98 9.68
C LYS A 234 13.36 12.52 8.47
N ASP A 235 14.07 11.40 8.59
CA ASP A 235 14.88 10.87 7.50
C ASP A 235 14.04 10.10 6.46
N LEU A 236 12.80 9.70 6.80
CA LEU A 236 12.01 8.76 5.99
C LEU A 236 11.92 9.18 4.51
N PHE A 237 11.60 10.45 4.23
CA PHE A 237 11.40 10.90 2.85
C PHE A 237 12.73 11.16 2.14
N THR A 238 13.73 11.68 2.84
CA THR A 238 15.08 11.87 2.31
C THR A 238 15.69 10.53 1.90
N VAL A 239 15.60 9.52 2.76
CA VAL A 239 16.05 8.15 2.47
C VAL A 239 15.22 7.53 1.36
N ALA A 240 13.90 7.70 1.35
CA ALA A 240 13.05 7.24 0.26
C ALA A 240 13.47 7.84 -1.09
N LEU A 241 13.84 9.12 -1.16
CA LEU A 241 14.37 9.75 -2.38
C LEU A 241 15.74 9.18 -2.80
N GLN A 242 16.58 8.78 -1.85
CA GLN A 242 17.83 8.06 -2.16
C GLN A 242 17.52 6.66 -2.72
N VAL A 243 16.60 5.91 -2.10
CA VAL A 243 16.14 4.61 -2.60
C VAL A 243 15.52 4.78 -3.99
N ARG A 244 14.70 5.81 -4.20
CA ARG A 244 14.12 6.23 -5.48
C ARG A 244 15.23 6.37 -6.53
N LYS A 245 16.34 7.06 -6.24
CA LYS A 245 17.47 7.18 -7.19
C LYS A 245 18.11 5.83 -7.49
N ARG A 246 18.38 5.00 -6.46
CA ARG A 246 18.96 3.65 -6.64
C ARG A 246 18.05 2.74 -7.47
N TYR A 247 16.73 2.86 -7.30
CA TYR A 247 15.72 2.00 -7.93
C TYR A 247 15.21 2.57 -9.26
N LYS A 248 15.95 3.49 -9.89
CA LYS A 248 15.63 4.05 -11.22
C LYS A 248 15.38 2.97 -12.29
N ARG A 249 16.14 1.86 -12.27
CA ARG A 249 15.95 0.75 -13.22
C ARG A 249 14.66 -0.02 -12.96
N LEU A 250 14.27 -0.19 -11.69
CA LEU A 250 12.98 -0.78 -11.33
C LEU A 250 11.84 0.10 -11.83
N ARG A 251 11.87 1.41 -11.53
CA ARG A 251 10.86 2.35 -12.05
C ARG A 251 10.76 2.31 -13.56
N LYS A 252 11.89 2.34 -14.27
CA LYS A 252 11.89 2.23 -15.73
C LYS A 252 11.21 0.94 -16.20
N PHE A 253 11.54 -0.20 -15.59
CA PHE A 253 10.89 -1.48 -15.92
C PHE A 253 9.38 -1.42 -15.67
N LEU A 254 8.95 -0.86 -14.54
CA LEU A 254 7.53 -0.70 -14.21
C LEU A 254 6.82 0.24 -15.20
N GLY A 255 7.45 1.32 -15.64
CA GLY A 255 6.93 2.21 -16.68
C GLY A 255 6.88 1.56 -18.06
N ASP A 256 7.89 0.77 -18.43
CA ASP A 256 7.85 -0.02 -19.66
C ASP A 256 6.71 -1.07 -19.60
N TYR A 257 6.48 -1.68 -18.43
CA TYR A 257 5.38 -2.65 -18.24
C TYR A 257 4.01 -1.98 -18.27
N GLN A 258 3.82 -0.86 -17.58
CA GLN A 258 2.57 -0.10 -17.63
C GLN A 258 2.28 0.38 -19.06
N ALA A 259 3.27 0.92 -19.77
CA ALA A 259 3.09 1.32 -21.17
C ALA A 259 2.68 0.15 -22.07
N ALA A 260 3.17 -1.07 -21.79
CA ALA A 260 2.76 -2.26 -22.52
C ALA A 260 1.30 -2.66 -22.24
N ILE A 261 0.83 -2.48 -20.99
CA ILE A 261 -0.58 -2.68 -20.60
C ILE A 261 -1.46 -1.64 -21.29
N ASP A 262 -1.11 -0.36 -21.18
CA ASP A 262 -1.92 0.76 -21.70
C ASP A 262 -2.01 0.73 -23.23
N SER A 263 -0.99 0.21 -23.92
CA SER A 263 -0.99 0.02 -25.38
C SER A 263 -1.55 -1.33 -25.82
N GLU A 264 -2.07 -2.13 -24.88
CA GLU A 264 -2.60 -3.48 -25.11
C GLU A 264 -1.66 -4.39 -25.91
N ASN A 265 -0.34 -4.20 -25.77
CA ASN A 265 0.65 -4.89 -26.60
C ASN A 265 1.03 -6.26 -26.00
N PRO A 266 0.52 -7.39 -26.53
CA PRO A 266 0.66 -8.68 -25.86
C PRO A 266 2.11 -9.16 -25.85
N LYS A 267 2.90 -8.84 -26.89
CA LYS A 267 4.32 -9.21 -26.97
C LYS A 267 5.14 -8.47 -25.91
N ALA A 268 4.90 -7.17 -25.72
CA ALA A 268 5.59 -6.38 -24.71
C ALA A 268 5.18 -6.80 -23.29
N ILE A 269 3.89 -7.05 -23.05
CA ILE A 269 3.39 -7.61 -21.78
C ILE A 269 4.06 -8.95 -21.48
N MET A 270 4.12 -9.86 -22.46
CA MET A 270 4.76 -11.17 -22.29
C MET A 270 6.24 -11.05 -21.97
N LYS A 271 6.96 -10.08 -22.56
CA LYS A 271 8.37 -9.85 -22.26
C LYS A 271 8.58 -9.42 -20.80
N CYS A 272 7.72 -8.55 -20.27
CA CYS A 272 7.77 -8.16 -18.85
C CYS A 272 7.44 -9.35 -17.95
N LYS A 273 6.37 -10.10 -18.25
CA LYS A 273 6.00 -11.32 -17.50
C LYS A 273 7.09 -12.38 -17.53
N LYS A 274 7.77 -12.58 -18.67
CA LYS A 274 8.90 -13.50 -18.79
C LYS A 274 10.05 -13.09 -17.86
N THR A 275 10.37 -11.80 -17.78
CA THR A 275 11.40 -11.30 -16.87
C THR A 275 11.06 -11.61 -15.41
N ILE A 276 9.79 -11.48 -15.03
CA ILE A 276 9.28 -11.83 -13.70
C ILE A 276 9.37 -13.36 -13.48
N GLY A 277 8.91 -14.16 -14.45
CA GLY A 277 8.94 -15.63 -14.39
C GLY A 277 10.35 -16.21 -14.24
N GLU A 278 11.33 -15.65 -14.95
CA GLU A 278 12.74 -16.06 -14.80
C GLU A 278 13.27 -15.79 -13.38
N VAL A 279 12.83 -14.71 -12.71
CA VAL A 279 13.19 -14.46 -11.31
C VAL A 279 12.51 -15.47 -10.39
N HIS A 280 11.24 -15.83 -10.65
CA HIS A 280 10.54 -16.86 -9.90
C HIS A 280 11.29 -18.20 -9.96
N GLU A 281 11.68 -18.67 -11.15
CA GLU A 281 12.43 -19.92 -11.33
C GLU A 281 13.72 -19.94 -10.49
N ILE A 282 14.45 -18.83 -10.47
CA ILE A 282 15.67 -18.66 -9.66
C ILE A 282 15.39 -18.68 -8.16
N VAL A 283 14.31 -18.02 -7.73
CA VAL A 283 13.92 -18.00 -6.32
C VAL A 283 13.51 -19.41 -5.87
N ALA A 284 12.72 -20.11 -6.69
CA ALA A 284 12.28 -21.48 -6.44
C ALA A 284 13.47 -22.47 -6.39
N SER A 285 14.41 -22.39 -7.33
CA SER A 285 15.60 -23.28 -7.36
C SER A 285 16.53 -23.08 -6.17
N ASN A 286 16.57 -21.87 -5.61
CA ASN A 286 17.37 -21.55 -4.43
C ASN A 286 16.73 -22.06 -3.12
N ASN A 287 15.41 -22.19 -3.09
CA ASN A 287 14.70 -22.78 -1.94
C ASN A 287 14.79 -24.31 -1.93
N SER A 288 14.72 -24.97 -3.09
CA SER A 288 14.82 -26.44 -3.16
C SER A 288 16.18 -26.98 -2.70
N LEU A 289 17.25 -26.19 -2.84
CA LEU A 289 18.60 -26.54 -2.34
C LEU A 289 18.72 -26.60 -0.80
N LYS A 290 17.74 -26.09 -0.04
CA LYS A 290 17.71 -26.24 1.43
C LYS A 290 17.33 -27.64 1.90
N TYR A 291 16.80 -28.48 1.02
CA TYR A 291 16.41 -29.87 1.30
C TYR A 291 17.39 -30.91 0.76
N GLY A 292 18.57 -30.47 0.30
CA GLY A 292 19.64 -31.32 -0.24
C GLY A 292 20.92 -31.26 0.58
N ASN A 293 20.85 -31.57 1.87
CA ASN A 293 21.90 -32.18 2.70
C ASN A 293 21.44 -32.19 4.16
N THR A 294 20.78 -33.27 4.55
CA THR A 294 20.40 -33.56 5.93
C THR A 294 21.65 -33.83 6.75
N SER A 295 22.18 -32.82 7.46
CA SER A 295 23.07 -33.05 8.60
C SER A 295 22.25 -32.99 9.87
N ILE A 296 21.91 -34.17 10.39
CA ILE A 296 21.29 -34.34 11.72
C ILE A 296 22.33 -33.90 12.75
N SER A 297 22.18 -32.71 13.35
CA SER A 297 22.84 -32.38 14.61
C SER A 297 21.80 -32.46 15.73
N SER A 298 21.82 -33.58 16.43
CA SER A 298 21.10 -33.77 17.69
C SER A 298 21.77 -32.93 18.78
N GLY A 299 21.04 -32.02 19.42
CA GLY A 299 21.57 -31.24 20.53
C GLY A 299 20.74 -29.99 20.84
N THR A 300 20.15 -29.98 22.02
CA THR A 300 19.36 -28.91 22.62
C THR A 300 20.02 -27.53 22.54
N ALA A 301 19.51 -26.66 21.68
CA ALA A 301 19.70 -25.22 21.76
C ALA A 301 18.56 -24.52 21.02
N PHE A 302 17.71 -23.79 21.75
CA PHE A 302 16.78 -22.81 21.17
C PHE A 302 17.59 -21.62 20.64
N LEU A 303 18.30 -21.84 19.53
CA LEU A 303 18.95 -20.78 18.78
C LEU A 303 17.97 -20.33 17.70
N ASN A 304 17.74 -19.01 17.63
CA ASN A 304 17.21 -18.37 16.43
C ASN A 304 18.14 -18.69 15.27
N VAL A 305 17.89 -19.81 14.58
CA VAL A 305 18.63 -20.17 13.38
C VAL A 305 18.08 -19.30 12.25
N GLY A 306 18.65 -18.10 12.13
CA GLY A 306 18.50 -17.29 10.95
C GLY A 306 19.07 -18.08 9.78
N HIS A 307 18.23 -18.80 9.04
CA HIS A 307 18.67 -19.48 7.84
C HIS A 307 19.28 -18.44 6.89
N PRO A 308 20.50 -18.66 6.38
CA PRO A 308 21.11 -17.72 5.45
C PRO A 308 20.16 -17.54 4.26
N LEU A 309 19.88 -16.28 3.94
CA LEU A 309 19.14 -15.94 2.73
C LEU A 309 19.92 -16.48 1.52
N PRO A 310 19.25 -16.98 0.49
CA PRO A 310 19.92 -17.51 -0.68
C PRO A 310 20.88 -16.50 -1.31
N LYS A 311 21.99 -17.00 -1.88
CA LYS A 311 22.93 -16.15 -2.60
C LYS A 311 22.24 -15.54 -3.81
N ILE A 312 22.33 -14.22 -3.94
CA ILE A 312 21.87 -13.48 -5.12
C ILE A 312 22.66 -14.01 -6.34
N THR A 313 21.97 -14.66 -7.26
CA THR A 313 22.57 -15.29 -8.45
C THR A 313 22.85 -14.27 -9.56
N HIS A 314 22.05 -13.19 -9.64
CA HIS A 314 22.28 -12.09 -10.57
C HIS A 314 22.89 -10.87 -9.87
N LYS A 315 24.08 -10.45 -10.29
CA LYS A 315 24.75 -9.28 -9.70
C LYS A 315 24.27 -7.94 -10.28
N PHE A 316 23.60 -7.94 -11.44
CA PHE A 316 23.21 -6.72 -12.14
C PHE A 316 21.85 -6.82 -12.83
N GLY A 317 21.21 -5.66 -13.04
CA GLY A 317 19.99 -5.53 -13.84
C GLY A 317 18.69 -5.62 -13.04
N ILE A 318 17.56 -5.67 -13.76
CA ILE A 318 16.23 -5.70 -13.15
C ILE A 318 15.99 -7.01 -12.37
N ARG A 319 16.42 -8.16 -12.90
CA ARG A 319 16.31 -9.46 -12.24
C ARG A 319 17.01 -9.47 -10.87
N ALA A 320 18.25 -8.97 -10.82
CA ALA A 320 19.00 -8.78 -9.58
C ALA A 320 18.27 -7.88 -8.58
N THR A 321 17.65 -6.81 -9.08
CA THR A 321 16.89 -5.86 -8.25
C THR A 321 15.67 -6.54 -7.65
N LEU A 322 14.86 -7.25 -8.45
CA LEU A 322 13.69 -7.98 -7.98
C LEU A 322 14.08 -9.09 -6.99
N GLN A 323 15.13 -9.85 -7.29
CA GLN A 323 15.66 -10.88 -6.39
C GLN A 323 16.11 -10.28 -5.04
N LYS A 324 16.83 -9.14 -5.06
CA LYS A 324 17.22 -8.43 -3.83
C LYS A 324 15.99 -8.03 -3.00
N ILE A 325 14.97 -7.46 -3.65
CA ILE A 325 13.74 -7.02 -2.97
C ILE A 325 13.02 -8.21 -2.34
N ILE A 326 12.90 -9.32 -3.05
CA ILE A 326 12.29 -10.56 -2.54
C ILE A 326 13.03 -11.05 -1.28
N PHE A 327 14.36 -11.05 -1.28
CA PHE A 327 15.14 -11.51 -0.14
C PHE A 327 15.33 -10.49 1.00
N GLN A 328 14.69 -9.31 0.97
CA GLN A 328 14.74 -8.38 2.10
C GLN A 328 14.18 -9.00 3.40
N LYS A 329 14.56 -8.46 4.57
CA LYS A 329 14.05 -8.92 5.88
C LYS A 329 12.51 -8.87 5.95
N LYS A 330 11.89 -9.68 6.82
CA LYS A 330 10.42 -9.85 6.94
C LYS A 330 9.66 -8.55 7.26
N GLY A 331 10.18 -7.76 8.20
CA GLY A 331 9.66 -6.42 8.51
C GLY A 331 9.39 -6.16 10.00
N GLU A 332 9.35 -7.19 10.86
CA GLU A 332 9.04 -7.01 12.29
C GLU A 332 10.01 -6.04 13.00
N ALA A 333 11.32 -6.20 12.83
CA ALA A 333 12.31 -5.30 13.40
C ALA A 333 12.17 -3.86 12.86
N SER A 334 11.76 -3.72 11.60
CA SER A 334 11.55 -2.43 10.97
C SER A 334 10.26 -1.78 11.47
N LEU A 335 9.20 -2.55 11.71
CA LEU A 335 7.99 -2.05 12.36
C LEU A 335 8.30 -1.58 13.79
N LYS A 336 9.05 -2.38 14.57
CA LYS A 336 9.57 -1.99 15.90
C LYS A 336 10.29 -0.65 15.85
N LYS A 337 11.21 -0.52 14.90
CA LYS A 337 11.99 0.69 14.70
C LYS A 337 11.11 1.89 14.32
N LEU A 338 10.15 1.71 13.41
CA LEU A 338 9.24 2.78 12.99
C LEU A 338 8.36 3.25 14.15
N LEU A 339 7.79 2.32 14.92
CA LEU A 339 7.01 2.63 16.12
C LEU A 339 7.81 3.41 17.16
N PHE A 340 9.08 3.05 17.33
CA PHE A 340 9.99 3.78 18.21
C PHE A 340 10.30 5.19 17.69
N MET A 341 10.59 5.35 16.40
CA MET A 341 10.84 6.66 15.78
C MET A 341 9.61 7.59 15.86
N LEU A 342 8.40 7.03 15.91
CA LEU A 342 7.13 7.76 16.04
C LEU A 342 6.66 7.94 17.50
N ASP A 343 7.55 7.67 18.47
CA ASP A 343 7.34 7.81 19.91
C ASP A 343 6.11 7.07 20.48
N LEU A 344 5.67 5.97 19.84
CA LEU A 344 4.57 5.18 20.39
C LEU A 344 5.06 4.43 21.63
N LYS A 345 4.70 4.88 22.83
CA LYS A 345 5.13 4.29 24.12
C LYS A 345 4.17 3.27 24.73
N ASN A 346 2.92 3.27 24.32
CA ASN A 346 1.89 2.39 24.88
C ASN A 346 2.05 0.95 24.38
N ASP A 347 2.37 0.01 25.28
CA ASP A 347 2.63 -1.38 24.93
C ASP A 347 1.40 -2.16 24.43
N VAL A 348 0.20 -1.85 24.94
CA VAL A 348 -1.05 -2.46 24.47
C VAL A 348 -1.30 -2.05 23.01
N LEU A 349 -1.22 -0.75 22.75
CA LEU A 349 -1.42 -0.22 21.41
C LEU A 349 -0.36 -0.70 20.41
N ARG A 350 0.90 -0.89 20.86
CA ARG A 350 1.93 -1.53 20.05
C ARG A 350 1.52 -2.93 19.63
N GLU A 351 1.03 -3.76 20.55
CA GLU A 351 0.59 -5.12 20.24
C GLU A 351 -0.60 -5.13 19.28
N ASP A 352 -1.57 -4.23 19.47
CA ASP A 352 -2.70 -4.10 18.55
C ASP A 352 -2.24 -3.72 17.13
N VAL A 353 -1.26 -2.81 17.02
CA VAL A 353 -0.61 -2.50 15.74
C VAL A 353 0.11 -3.73 15.18
N TYR A 354 0.86 -4.50 15.98
CA TYR A 354 1.50 -5.72 15.48
C TYR A 354 0.49 -6.70 14.92
N ASN A 355 -0.60 -6.92 15.65
CA ASN A 355 -1.67 -7.84 15.24
C ASN A 355 -2.32 -7.42 13.93
N HIS A 356 -2.45 -6.11 13.69
CA HIS A 356 -2.93 -5.58 12.40
C HIS A 356 -2.03 -5.96 11.21
N PHE A 357 -0.71 -6.04 11.40
CA PHE A 357 0.24 -6.38 10.33
C PHE A 357 0.60 -7.87 10.24
N LYS A 358 0.15 -8.69 11.20
CA LYS A 358 0.35 -10.14 11.18
C LYS A 358 -0.58 -10.76 10.11
N LYS A 359 -0.01 -11.56 9.21
CA LYS A 359 -0.74 -12.30 8.15
C LYS A 359 -0.52 -13.80 8.25
#